data_AF-A0A392RDS9-F1
#
_entry.id   AF-A0A392RDS9-F1
#
_cell.length_a   1.000
_cell.length_b   1.000
_cell.length_c   1.000
_cell.angle_alpha   90.00
_cell.angle_beta   90.00
_cell.angle_gamma   90.00
#
_symmetry.space_group_name_H-M   'P 1'
#
loop_
_entity.id
_entity.type
_entity.pdbx_description
1 polymer ?
#
loop_
_entity_poly.entity_id
_entity_poly.type
_entity_poly.pdbx_seq_one_letter_code
_entity_poly.pdbx_strand_id
1 'polypeptide(L)' 'MEASCCTDPNLHKGSVGRSIDVTTFKNYEELVCAIECMFGLDGLLNDTKGSGWKLVYVDYESDVLLVGDDPW' A
#
# COMPACT_ATOMS: atom_id res chain seq x y z
N MET A 1 -6.96 -7.84 -0.07
CA MET A 1 -6.65 -6.49 -0.59
C MET A 1 -5.72 -6.64 -1.78
N GLU A 2 -5.93 -5.87 -2.84
CA GLU A 2 -5.02 -5.83 -3.99
C GLU A 2 -4.04 -4.67 -3.77
N ALA A 3 -2.75 -4.97 -3.63
CA ALA A 3 -1.72 -3.95 -3.59
C ALA A 3 -1.12 -3.80 -4.99
N SER A 4 -1.02 -2.56 -5.48
CA SER A 4 -0.52 -2.27 -6.82
C SER A 4 0.47 -1.11 -6.76
N CYS A 5 1.66 -1.28 -7.34
CA CYS A 5 2.69 -0.24 -7.40
C CYS A 5 2.92 0.21 -8.85
N CYS A 6 2.90 1.53 -9.06
CA CYS A 6 3.24 2.16 -10.34
C CYS A 6 4.66 2.71 -10.25
N THR A 7 5.55 2.30 -11.14
CA THR A 7 6.87 2.96 -11.25
C THR A 7 6.92 3.78 -12.54
N ASP A 8 7.37 5.02 -12.44
CA ASP A 8 7.67 5.95 -13.54
C ASP A 8 6.48 6.63 -14.25
N PRO A 9 6.28 7.96 -14.06
CA PRO A 9 5.24 8.73 -14.75
C PRO A 9 5.54 8.97 -16.25
N ASN A 10 6.75 8.69 -16.74
CA ASN A 10 7.13 8.94 -18.14
C ASN A 10 7.19 7.68 -19.01
N LEU A 11 7.22 6.51 -18.39
CA LEU A 11 7.10 5.25 -19.11
C LEU A 11 5.61 4.89 -19.08
N HIS A 12 5.01 4.54 -20.22
CA HIS A 12 3.68 3.93 -20.25
C HIS A 12 3.79 2.56 -19.56
N LYS A 13 3.83 2.53 -18.22
CA LYS A 13 4.29 1.38 -17.44
C LYS A 13 3.11 0.74 -16.73
N GLY A 14 2.90 -0.54 -17.02
CA GLY A 14 1.92 -1.35 -16.33
C GLY A 14 2.17 -1.36 -14.83
N SER A 15 1.08 -1.37 -14.07
CA SER A 15 1.15 -1.62 -12.64
C SER A 15 1.37 -3.11 -12.38
N VAL A 16 2.16 -3.43 -11.35
CA VAL A 16 2.28 -4.81 -10.87
C VAL A 16 1.37 -4.93 -9.66
N GLY A 17 0.32 -5.73 -9.77
CA GLY A 17 -0.57 -6.08 -8.67
C GLY A 17 -0.08 -7.33 -7.94
N ARG A 18 -0.26 -7.37 -6.62
CA ARG A 18 -0.17 -8.57 -5.79
C ARG A 18 -1.35 -8.63 -4.83
N SER A 19 -1.97 -9.81 -4.75
CA SER A 19 -3.03 -10.10 -3.80
C SER A 19 -2.44 -10.39 -2.42
N ILE A 20 -2.97 -9.74 -1.39
CA ILE A 20 -2.55 -9.90 0.00
C ILE A 20 -3.77 -10.22 0.85
N ASP A 21 -3.67 -11.24 1.70
CA ASP A 21 -4.64 -11.51 2.75
C ASP A 21 -4.34 -10.62 3.95
N VAL A 22 -5.24 -9.67 4.23
CA VAL A 22 -5.05 -8.70 5.31
C VAL A 22 -5.28 -9.34 6.69
N THR A 23 -6.02 -10.46 6.74
CA THR A 23 -6.36 -11.14 8.00
C THR A 23 -5.16 -11.82 8.67
N THR A 24 -4.05 -11.98 7.94
CA THR A 24 -2.82 -12.58 8.47
C THR A 24 -2.00 -11.62 9.34
N PHE A 25 -2.35 -10.33 9.36
CA PHE A 25 -1.64 -9.29 10.11
C PHE A 25 -2.44 -8.88 11.35
N LYS A 26 -1.74 -8.37 12.36
CA LYS A 26 -2.35 -7.97 13.64
C LYS A 26 -2.55 -6.48 13.80
N ASN A 27 -1.93 -5.69 12.94
CA ASN A 27 -1.94 -4.23 12.97
C ASN A 27 -1.46 -3.66 11.63
N TYR A 28 -1.66 -2.36 11.43
CA TYR A 28 -1.23 -1.66 10.22
C TYR A 28 0.28 -1.65 10.02
N GLU A 29 1.08 -1.65 11.09
CA GLU A 29 2.54 -1.63 10.99
C GLU A 29 3.07 -2.91 10.31
N GLU A 30 2.55 -4.08 10.71
CA GLU A 30 2.87 -5.37 10.08
C GLU A 30 2.44 -5.42 8.61
N LEU A 31 1.24 -4.91 8.30
CA LEU A 31 0.73 -4.83 6.93
C LEU A 31 1.62 -3.92 6.05
N VAL A 32 1.96 -2.72 6.54
CA VAL A 32 2.78 -1.75 5.82
C VAL A 32 4.17 -2.32 5.58
N CYS A 33 4.82 -2.89 6.60
CA CYS A 33 6.14 -3.52 6.44
C CYS A 33 6.12 -4.65 5.40
N ALA A 34 5.07 -5.47 5.37
CA ALA A 34 4.93 -6.54 4.38
C ALA A 34 4.80 -5.99 2.96
N ILE A 35 4.00 -4.94 2.77
CA ILE A 35 3.83 -4.29 1.46
C ILE A 35 5.13 -3.62 1.01
N GLU A 36 5.81 -2.91 1.90
CA GLU A 36 7.12 -2.32 1.62
C GLU A 36 8.10 -3.38 1.11
N CYS A 37 8.20 -4.52 1.81
CA CYS A 37 9.06 -5.63 1.41
C CYS A 37 8.63 -6.26 0.07
N MET A 38 7.33 -6.41 -0.20
CA MET A 38 6.82 -6.99 -1.45
C MET A 38 7.14 -6.15 -2.69
N PHE A 39 7.21 -4.83 -2.54
CA PHE A 39 7.43 -3.89 -3.64
C PHE A 39 8.83 -3.24 -3.63
N GLY A 40 9.67 -3.55 -2.64
CA GLY A 40 10.99 -2.92 -2.46
C GLY A 40 10.89 -1.44 -2.11
N LEU A 41 9.89 -1.09 -1.31
CA LEU A 41 9.58 0.28 -0.83
C LEU A 41 9.94 0.45 0.65
N ASP A 42 10.89 -0.33 1.17
CA ASP A 42 11.31 -0.30 2.58
C ASP A 42 11.56 1.12 3.09
N GLY A 43 10.78 1.50 4.11
CA GLY A 43 10.84 2.82 4.74
C GLY A 43 10.26 3.97 3.90
N LEU A 44 9.59 3.71 2.78
CA LEU A 44 8.94 4.75 1.96
C LEU A 44 7.44 4.90 2.25
N LEU A 45 6.74 3.84 2.66
CA LEU A 45 5.31 3.93 3.01
C LEU A 45 5.10 4.45 4.44
N ASN A 46 6.04 4.18 5.34
CA ASN A 46 6.02 4.66 6.73
C ASN A 46 6.74 6.01 6.93
N ASP A 47 7.23 6.65 5.85
CA ASP A 47 7.99 7.89 5.97
C ASP A 47 7.09 9.10 6.21
N THR A 48 7.11 9.59 7.44
CA THR A 48 6.48 10.86 7.85
C THR A 48 7.12 12.10 7.21
N LYS A 49 8.27 11.98 6.54
CA LYS A 49 9.06 13.11 6.02
C LYS A 49 8.86 13.42 4.54
N GLY A 50 7.95 12.74 3.85
CA GLY A 50 7.50 13.16 2.52
C GLY A 50 8.04 12.35 1.35
N SER A 51 8.11 11.02 1.50
CA SER A 51 8.31 10.10 0.37
C SER A 51 7.30 10.30 -0.77
N GLY A 52 6.15 10.92 -0.47
CA GLY A 52 5.05 11.16 -1.40
C GLY A 52 4.20 9.90 -1.66
N TRP A 53 4.60 8.76 -1.12
CA TRP A 53 3.85 7.52 -1.22
C TRP A 53 2.70 7.50 -0.23
N LYS A 54 1.54 7.02 -0.68
CA LYS A 54 0.36 6.81 0.16
C LYS A 54 -0.17 5.42 -0.08
N LEU A 55 -0.44 4.71 1.01
CA LEU A 55 -1.10 3.41 0.95
C LEU A 55 -2.61 3.62 1.06
N VAL A 56 -3.35 3.17 0.04
CA VAL A 56 -4.81 3.28 -0.02
C VAL A 56 -5.43 1.91 -0.29
N TYR A 57 -6.68 1.73 0.12
CA TYR A 57 -7.49 0.56 -0.19
C TYR A 57 -8.83 0.98 -0.81
N VAL A 58 -9.45 0.05 -1.53
CA VAL A 58 -10.81 0.21 -2.03
C VAL A 58 -11.73 -0.66 -1.18
N ASP A 59 -12.77 -0.06 -0.63
CA ASP A 59 -13.75 -0.77 0.19
C ASP A 59 -14.87 -1.41 -0.66
N TYR A 60 -15.94 -1.86 -0.01
CA TYR A 60 -17.08 -2.46 -0.70
C TYR A 60 -17.98 -1.43 -1.42
N GLU A 61 -17.91 -0.14 -1.02
CA GLU A 61 -18.60 0.97 -1.66
C GLU A 61 -17.83 1.52 -2.87
N SER A 62 -16.65 0.94 -3.15
CA SER A 62 -15.70 1.38 -4.18
C SER A 62 -15.02 2.72 -3.87
N ASP A 63 -15.02 3.12 -2.59
CA ASP A 63 -14.34 4.33 -2.14
C ASP A 63 -12.85 4.05 -1.90
N VAL A 64 -12.02 5.01 -2.31
CA VAL A 64 -10.57 4.96 -2.10
C VAL A 64 -10.25 5.60 -0.75
N LEU A 65 -9.86 4.77 0.22
CA LEU A 65 -9.60 5.16 1.60
C LEU A 65 -8.12 5.01 1.95
N LEU A 66 -7.63 5.83 2.88
CA LEU A 66 -6.24 5.77 3.35
C LEU A 66 -6.10 4.63 4.37
N VAL A 67 -5.07 3.80 4.21
CA VAL A 67 -4.77 2.76 5.20
C VAL A 67 -4.28 3.41 6.50
N GLY A 68 -4.94 3.10 7.62
CA GLY A 68 -4.57 3.58 8.96
C GLY A 68 -5.41 4.71 9.53
N ASP A 69 -6.40 5.22 8.78
CA ASP A 69 -7.36 6.22 9.30
C ASP A 69 -8.40 5.59 10.23
N ASP A 70 -8.80 4.34 9.94
CA ASP A 70 -9.70 3.55 10.79
C ASP A 70 -8.91 2.66 11.76
N PRO A 71 -9.50 2.25 12.90
CA PRO A 71 -8.93 1.20 13.74
C PRO A 71 -8.66 -0.07 12.93
N TRP A 72 -7.64 -0.84 13.33
CA TRP A 72 -7.39 -2.17 12.75
C TRP A 72 -8.58 -3.11 12.98
#